data_AF-A0A924MT11-F1
#
_entry.id   AF-A0A924MT11-F1
#
_cell.length_a   1.000
_cell.length_b   1.000
_cell.length_c   1.000
_cell.angle_alpha   90.00
_cell.angle_beta   90.00
_cell.angle_gamma   90.00
#
_symmetry.space_group_name_H-M   'P 1'
#
loop_
_entity.id
_entity.type
_entity.pdbx_description
1 polymer ?
#
loop_
_entity_poly.entity_id
_entity_poly.type
_entity_poly.pdbx_seq_one_letter_code
_entity_poly.pdbx_strand_id
1 'polypeptide(L)'
;MINATTEYTSLDLYKQASDGSNDKVVGGTAAGAASGYTGLDRGSYTFNIKSSSGAGTAATTIGTVTKTDRFSIVTALTGGKATATFLSDEEDSPASGTAKLRVFNAASGEEPRVDVYLSNHTCDALDVTDTPFASGVTGLQTAYSQLTGGTQWNVCVFATGDTATLLLDIPQLTLKSQEIATLILTHTAGGVLLNGAVLDQQGSLTPYTSTLARVRVAADATVGNTGGLVTVTINGTDLATLAASPSVGSYVTIASGALTTSITVDGNTASGFTLPNAVAGSDYTLLVTGSASNPVATLIKDDNTPSTSTTQTVKARVINGVNGGTGPVSATVDAHSLGNATLGVASPYVTLVATVGTSTVLPVSIATTPATLVNQSFTAGQVYTVFIWGKSTAPVLTLSSDR
;
A
#
# COMPACT_ATOMS: atom_id res chain seq x y z
N MET A 1 -23.58 -4.24 -7.62
CA MET A 1 -22.60 -3.31 -6.99
C MET A 1 -21.54 -4.13 -6.31
N ILE A 2 -20.28 -3.73 -6.39
CA ILE A 2 -19.15 -4.37 -5.71
C ILE A 2 -18.54 -3.34 -4.75
N ASN A 3 -18.42 -3.71 -3.48
CA ASN A 3 -17.65 -2.95 -2.51
C ASN A 3 -16.26 -3.61 -2.37
N ALA A 4 -15.29 -3.11 -3.14
CA ALA A 4 -13.90 -3.56 -3.10
C ALA A 4 -13.04 -2.66 -2.19
N THR A 5 -13.66 -1.88 -1.29
CA THR A 5 -12.92 -1.04 -0.33
C THR A 5 -12.63 -1.82 0.96
N THR A 6 -11.63 -1.38 1.73
CA THR A 6 -11.34 -1.93 3.07
C THR A 6 -11.85 -1.03 4.20
N GLU A 7 -12.13 0.23 3.89
CA GLU A 7 -12.45 1.31 4.82
C GLU A 7 -13.96 1.50 4.99
N TYR A 8 -14.75 1.21 3.95
CA TYR A 8 -16.20 1.22 4.05
C TYR A 8 -16.72 -0.19 4.32
N THR A 9 -17.09 -0.45 5.57
CA THR A 9 -17.64 -1.75 5.98
C THR A 9 -18.92 -2.12 5.23
N SER A 10 -19.69 -1.13 4.78
CA SER A 10 -20.89 -1.30 3.97
C SER A 10 -21.16 -0.08 3.10
N LEU A 11 -21.57 -0.31 1.85
CA LEU A 11 -21.92 0.73 0.89
C LEU A 11 -23.31 0.52 0.29
N ASP A 12 -23.96 1.65 -0.01
CA ASP A 12 -25.24 1.74 -0.69
C ASP A 12 -25.06 2.41 -2.07
N LEU A 13 -25.81 1.94 -3.06
CA LEU A 13 -25.87 2.52 -4.40
C LEU A 13 -27.18 3.29 -4.55
N TYR A 14 -27.08 4.52 -5.02
CA TYR A 14 -28.20 5.38 -5.37
C TYR A 14 -28.13 5.77 -6.84
N LYS A 15 -29.28 5.94 -7.49
CA LYS A 15 -29.39 6.66 -8.75
C LYS A 15 -29.83 8.10 -8.46
N GLN A 16 -29.27 9.06 -9.17
CA GLN A 16 -29.75 10.44 -9.13
C GLN A 16 -30.99 10.57 -10.00
N ALA A 17 -32.06 11.12 -9.44
CA ALA A 17 -33.26 11.48 -10.17
C ALA A 17 -33.11 12.83 -10.87
N SER A 18 -34.00 13.15 -11.82
CA SER A 18 -33.96 14.39 -12.59
C SER A 18 -34.14 15.66 -11.76
N ASP A 19 -34.77 15.55 -10.59
CA ASP A 19 -34.94 16.63 -9.61
C ASP A 19 -33.73 16.80 -8.65
N GLY A 20 -32.67 16.00 -8.85
CA GLY A 20 -31.46 16.00 -8.04
C GLY A 20 -31.53 15.14 -6.78
N SER A 21 -32.68 14.51 -6.48
CA SER A 21 -32.81 13.56 -5.37
C SER A 21 -32.07 12.24 -5.66
N ASN A 22 -31.87 11.42 -4.61
CA ASN A 22 -31.14 10.16 -4.70
C ASN A 22 -32.05 9.00 -4.29
N ASP A 23 -32.37 8.12 -5.24
CA ASP A 23 -33.14 6.90 -5.00
C ASP A 23 -32.20 5.73 -4.74
N LYS A 24 -32.36 5.05 -3.59
CA LYS A 24 -31.56 3.87 -3.28
C LYS A 24 -31.94 2.73 -4.22
N VAL A 25 -30.93 2.12 -4.84
CA VAL A 25 -31.09 0.99 -5.78
C VAL A 25 -30.56 -0.30 -5.16
N VAL A 26 -29.44 -0.23 -4.45
CA VAL A 26 -28.84 -1.35 -3.71
C VAL A 26 -28.46 -0.83 -2.33
N GLY A 27 -28.71 -1.61 -1.27
CA GLY A 27 -28.29 -1.28 0.09
C GLY A 27 -27.46 -2.39 0.73
N GLY A 28 -26.55 -2.01 1.60
CA GLY A 28 -25.88 -2.94 2.51
C GLY A 28 -24.80 -3.80 1.87
N THR A 29 -24.13 -3.35 0.82
CA THR A 29 -23.06 -4.14 0.18
C THR A 29 -21.83 -4.13 1.08
N ALA A 30 -21.60 -5.24 1.78
CA ALA A 30 -20.47 -5.41 2.69
C ALA A 30 -19.12 -5.30 1.98
N ALA A 31 -18.07 -4.90 2.71
CA ALA A 31 -16.69 -4.90 2.21
C ALA A 31 -16.29 -6.29 1.69
N GLY A 32 -15.64 -6.33 0.52
CA GLY A 32 -15.23 -7.57 -0.14
C GLY A 32 -16.39 -8.40 -0.71
N ALA A 33 -17.55 -7.78 -0.97
CA ALA A 33 -18.73 -8.47 -1.50
C ALA A 33 -19.32 -7.79 -2.74
N ALA A 34 -20.10 -8.58 -3.49
CA ALA A 34 -20.98 -8.11 -4.54
C ALA A 34 -22.45 -8.23 -4.10
N SER A 35 -23.26 -7.24 -4.45
CA SER A 35 -24.71 -7.31 -4.35
C SER A 35 -25.29 -8.18 -5.47
N GLY A 36 -26.54 -8.61 -5.32
CA GLY A 36 -27.33 -9.09 -6.46
C GLY A 36 -27.61 -7.98 -7.47
N TYR A 37 -28.03 -8.39 -8.67
CA TYR A 37 -28.54 -7.48 -9.70
C TYR A 37 -29.94 -6.97 -9.34
N THR A 38 -30.24 -5.78 -9.84
CA THR A 38 -31.54 -5.13 -9.72
C THR A 38 -31.94 -4.57 -11.06
N GLY A 39 -33.24 -4.61 -11.37
CA GLY A 39 -33.79 -4.05 -12.59
C GLY A 39 -33.74 -2.53 -12.56
N LEU A 40 -33.34 -1.93 -13.69
CA LEU A 40 -33.47 -0.52 -13.97
C LEU A 40 -34.09 -0.36 -15.36
N ASP A 41 -34.81 0.75 -15.56
CA ASP A 41 -35.23 1.12 -16.91
C ASP A 41 -34.00 1.42 -17.78
N ARG A 42 -34.17 1.32 -19.10
CA ARG A 42 -33.13 1.75 -20.04
C ARG A 42 -32.92 3.25 -19.87
N GLY A 43 -31.68 3.68 -19.69
CA GLY A 43 -31.34 5.09 -19.57
C GLY A 43 -29.90 5.36 -19.18
N SER A 44 -29.52 6.63 -19.21
CA SER A 44 -28.26 7.11 -18.65
C SER A 44 -28.50 7.59 -17.23
N TYR A 45 -27.66 7.12 -16.31
CA TYR A 45 -27.79 7.38 -14.88
C TYR A 45 -26.49 7.94 -14.32
N THR A 46 -26.63 8.90 -13.41
CA THR A 46 -25.59 9.22 -12.43
C THR A 46 -25.83 8.33 -11.21
N PHE A 47 -24.85 7.51 -10.88
CA PHE A 47 -24.86 6.65 -9.71
C PHE A 47 -24.04 7.29 -8.59
N ASN A 48 -24.64 7.43 -7.41
CA ASN A 48 -23.99 7.93 -6.21
C ASN A 48 -23.82 6.80 -5.21
N ILE A 49 -22.60 6.61 -4.73
CA ILE A 49 -22.23 5.59 -3.76
C ILE A 49 -22.09 6.27 -2.40
N LYS A 50 -22.72 5.73 -1.37
CA LYS A 50 -22.70 6.28 -0.02
C LYS A 50 -22.33 5.20 0.99
N SER A 51 -21.65 5.60 2.07
CA SER A 51 -21.55 4.74 3.25
C SER A 51 -22.95 4.45 3.77
N SER A 52 -23.26 3.18 4.10
CA SER A 52 -24.58 2.84 4.65
C SER A 52 -24.85 3.51 6.01
N SER A 53 -23.81 3.98 6.70
CA SER A 53 -23.91 4.71 7.98
C SER A 53 -23.88 6.23 7.85
N GLY A 54 -23.70 6.78 6.65
CA GLY A 54 -23.48 8.21 6.42
C GLY A 54 -24.37 8.80 5.32
N ALA A 55 -24.57 10.12 5.36
CA ALA A 55 -25.37 10.83 4.36
C ALA A 55 -24.55 11.30 3.12
N GLY A 56 -23.23 11.38 3.26
CA GLY A 56 -22.32 11.88 2.23
C GLY A 56 -22.08 10.90 1.08
N THR A 57 -21.94 11.44 -0.12
CA THR A 57 -21.51 10.67 -1.29
C THR A 57 -20.01 10.41 -1.21
N ALA A 58 -19.64 9.13 -1.19
CA ALA A 58 -18.26 8.66 -1.19
C ALA A 58 -17.67 8.68 -2.61
N ALA A 59 -18.42 8.19 -3.59
CA ALA A 59 -18.02 8.15 -4.99
C ALA A 59 -19.23 8.38 -5.91
N THR A 60 -18.96 8.82 -7.14
CA THR A 60 -19.96 8.98 -8.20
C THR A 60 -19.43 8.36 -9.48
N THR A 61 -20.32 7.74 -10.26
CA THR A 61 -20.01 7.26 -11.61
C THR A 61 -21.21 7.46 -12.53
N ILE A 62 -20.99 7.44 -13.84
CA ILE A 62 -22.06 7.56 -14.83
C ILE A 62 -22.06 6.29 -15.67
N GLY A 63 -23.25 5.76 -15.93
CA GLY A 63 -23.44 4.57 -16.76
C GLY A 63 -24.69 4.66 -17.61
N THR A 64 -24.67 4.03 -18.77
CA THR A 64 -25.87 3.84 -19.58
C THR A 64 -26.29 2.39 -19.47
N VAL A 65 -27.50 2.16 -18.94
CA VAL A 65 -28.12 0.84 -18.85
C VAL A 65 -28.94 0.61 -20.11
N THR A 66 -28.66 -0.48 -20.79
CA THR A 66 -29.37 -0.97 -21.98
C THR A 66 -30.35 -2.08 -21.59
N LYS A 67 -31.28 -2.42 -22.51
CA LYS A 67 -32.19 -3.55 -22.26
C LYS A 67 -31.38 -4.84 -22.28
N THR A 68 -31.80 -5.83 -21.49
CA THR A 68 -31.25 -7.19 -21.36
C THR A 68 -29.81 -7.30 -20.85
N ASP A 69 -29.02 -6.24 -20.97
CA ASP A 69 -27.63 -6.19 -20.54
C ASP A 69 -27.51 -5.98 -19.02
N ARG A 70 -26.42 -6.49 -18.46
CA ARG A 70 -26.05 -6.41 -17.05
C ARG A 70 -24.76 -5.62 -16.89
N PHE A 71 -24.72 -4.90 -15.77
CA PHE A 71 -23.63 -4.01 -15.46
C PHE A 71 -23.26 -4.12 -13.98
N SER A 72 -21.96 -4.03 -13.74
CA SER A 72 -21.38 -3.97 -12.41
C SER A 72 -20.85 -2.57 -12.14
N ILE A 73 -20.93 -2.14 -10.89
CA ILE A 73 -20.25 -0.93 -10.42
C ILE A 73 -19.28 -1.36 -9.36
N VAL A 74 -17.98 -1.25 -9.65
CA VAL A 74 -16.91 -1.52 -8.69
C VAL A 74 -16.57 -0.23 -7.97
N THR A 75 -16.74 -0.23 -6.66
CA THR A 75 -16.24 0.85 -5.78
C THR A 75 -14.96 0.40 -5.12
N ALA A 76 -13.90 1.19 -5.26
CA ALA A 76 -12.60 0.96 -4.66
C ALA A 76 -12.06 2.29 -4.10
N LEU A 77 -10.94 2.24 -3.40
CA LEU A 77 -10.19 3.44 -3.04
C LEU A 77 -9.00 3.62 -3.99
N THR A 78 -8.77 4.86 -4.40
CA THR A 78 -7.67 5.29 -5.25
C THR A 78 -7.14 6.62 -4.72
N GLY A 79 -5.87 6.67 -4.33
CA GLY A 79 -5.28 7.84 -3.70
C GLY A 79 -5.99 8.23 -2.38
N GLY A 80 -6.44 7.23 -1.62
CA GLY A 80 -7.23 7.41 -0.39
C GLY A 80 -8.64 8.00 -0.59
N LYS A 81 -9.17 8.03 -1.82
CA LYS A 81 -10.54 8.49 -2.13
C LYS A 81 -11.34 7.38 -2.78
N ALA A 82 -12.62 7.28 -2.45
CA ALA A 82 -13.49 6.32 -3.11
C ALA A 82 -13.72 6.71 -4.57
N THR A 83 -13.51 5.76 -5.46
CA THR A 83 -13.78 5.85 -6.89
C THR A 83 -14.77 4.77 -7.28
N ALA A 84 -15.50 4.99 -8.38
CA ALA A 84 -16.48 4.03 -8.87
C ALA A 84 -16.35 3.86 -10.39
N THR A 85 -16.25 2.60 -10.81
CA THR A 85 -16.10 2.22 -12.23
C THR A 85 -17.31 1.40 -12.67
N PHE A 86 -17.97 1.87 -13.73
CA PHE A 86 -19.08 1.17 -14.37
C PHE A 86 -18.52 0.16 -15.39
N LEU A 87 -18.89 -1.11 -15.24
CA LEU A 87 -18.42 -2.25 -16.02
C LEU A 87 -19.59 -2.90 -16.77
N SER A 88 -19.36 -3.22 -18.05
CA SER A 88 -20.22 -4.17 -18.76
C SER A 88 -19.92 -5.59 -18.33
N ASP A 89 -20.98 -6.37 -18.10
CA ASP A 89 -20.93 -7.79 -17.77
C ASP A 89 -21.49 -8.64 -18.93
N GLU A 90 -21.28 -8.20 -20.17
CA GLU A 90 -21.83 -8.81 -21.39
C GLU A 90 -20.75 -9.33 -22.35
N GLU A 91 -19.60 -9.77 -21.82
CA GLU A 91 -18.61 -10.49 -22.64
C GLU A 91 -19.15 -11.89 -22.98
N ASP A 92 -18.97 -12.31 -24.23
CA ASP A 92 -19.43 -13.63 -24.68
C ASP A 92 -18.60 -14.77 -24.05
N SER A 93 -19.28 -15.83 -23.62
CA SER A 93 -18.65 -17.04 -23.10
C SER A 93 -17.62 -17.61 -24.07
N PRO A 94 -16.39 -17.92 -23.62
CA PRO A 94 -15.41 -18.53 -24.49
C PRO A 94 -15.77 -20.01 -24.75
N ALA A 95 -14.99 -20.69 -25.60
CA ALA A 95 -15.23 -22.10 -25.90
C ALA A 95 -15.09 -23.00 -24.65
N SER A 96 -15.70 -24.18 -24.68
CA SER A 96 -15.49 -25.20 -23.64
C SER A 96 -14.00 -25.50 -23.44
N GLY A 97 -13.56 -25.61 -22.19
CA GLY A 97 -12.15 -25.81 -21.81
C GLY A 97 -11.33 -24.52 -21.69
N THR A 98 -11.92 -23.36 -21.98
CA THR A 98 -11.22 -22.06 -21.94
C THR A 98 -11.90 -21.09 -20.98
N ALA A 99 -11.16 -20.11 -20.48
CA ALA A 99 -11.64 -19.02 -19.63
C ALA A 99 -11.16 -17.68 -20.19
N LYS A 100 -11.76 -16.57 -19.77
CA LYS A 100 -11.33 -15.20 -20.10
C LYS A 100 -10.97 -14.46 -18.82
N LEU A 101 -9.85 -13.73 -18.82
CA LEU A 101 -9.42 -12.90 -17.72
C LEU A 101 -9.00 -11.51 -18.22
N ARG A 102 -9.43 -10.46 -17.52
CA ARG A 102 -8.86 -9.12 -17.63
C ARG A 102 -8.43 -8.62 -16.25
N VAL A 103 -7.51 -7.65 -16.22
CA VAL A 103 -7.06 -7.02 -14.99
C VAL A 103 -7.67 -5.63 -14.84
N PHE A 104 -8.08 -5.28 -13.63
CA PHE A 104 -8.45 -3.94 -13.21
C PHE A 104 -7.57 -3.50 -12.03
N ASN A 105 -6.59 -2.64 -12.28
CA ASN A 105 -5.88 -1.95 -11.20
C ASN A 105 -6.73 -0.79 -10.66
N ALA A 106 -7.48 -1.04 -9.59
CA ALA A 106 -8.28 -0.02 -8.91
C ALA A 106 -7.47 0.77 -7.86
N ALA A 107 -6.23 0.36 -7.59
CA ALA A 107 -5.28 0.98 -6.67
C ALA A 107 -4.29 1.94 -7.35
N SER A 108 -4.64 2.49 -8.52
CA SER A 108 -3.70 3.22 -9.37
C SER A 108 -3.25 4.60 -8.84
N GLY A 109 -3.76 5.05 -7.70
CA GLY A 109 -3.26 6.23 -6.99
C GLY A 109 -2.13 5.90 -6.00
N GLU A 110 -2.10 4.67 -5.53
CA GLU A 110 -1.13 4.07 -4.63
C GLU A 110 0.01 3.46 -5.46
N GLU A 111 -0.31 2.49 -6.30
CA GLU A 111 0.62 1.83 -7.22
C GLU A 111 0.17 2.05 -8.68
N PRO A 112 0.75 3.05 -9.37
CA PRO A 112 0.19 3.56 -10.61
C PRO A 112 0.29 2.59 -11.78
N ARG A 113 1.26 1.67 -11.77
CA ARG A 113 1.53 0.70 -12.83
C ARG A 113 2.03 -0.60 -12.25
N VAL A 114 1.38 -1.70 -12.61
CA VAL A 114 1.76 -3.03 -12.17
C VAL A 114 1.86 -4.00 -13.34
N ASP A 115 2.74 -4.98 -13.17
CA ASP A 115 2.81 -6.17 -14.01
C ASP A 115 2.17 -7.34 -13.26
N VAL A 116 1.28 -8.06 -13.94
CA VAL A 116 0.59 -9.25 -13.43
C VAL A 116 1.08 -10.47 -14.17
N TYR A 117 1.58 -11.44 -13.42
CA TYR A 117 2.06 -12.72 -13.92
C TYR A 117 1.07 -13.82 -13.53
N LEU A 118 0.88 -14.78 -14.43
CA LEU A 118 0.23 -16.05 -14.15
C LEU A 118 1.28 -17.13 -14.29
N SER A 119 1.74 -17.68 -13.16
CA SER A 119 2.85 -18.62 -13.11
C SER A 119 2.42 -19.97 -12.57
N ASN A 120 3.06 -21.04 -13.01
CA ASN A 120 3.00 -22.36 -12.38
C ASN A 120 4.07 -22.55 -11.29
N HIS A 121 4.95 -21.56 -11.12
CA HIS A 121 5.97 -21.49 -10.07
C HIS A 121 5.51 -20.54 -8.95
N THR A 122 6.13 -20.64 -7.78
CA THR A 122 5.95 -19.67 -6.70
C THR A 122 6.43 -18.29 -7.12
N CYS A 123 5.87 -17.23 -6.55
CA CYS A 123 6.17 -15.86 -6.99
C CYS A 123 7.64 -15.44 -6.75
N ASP A 124 8.32 -16.05 -5.79
CA ASP A 124 9.74 -15.84 -5.50
C ASP A 124 10.69 -16.47 -6.54
N ALA A 125 10.17 -17.31 -7.44
CA ALA A 125 10.94 -17.92 -8.51
C ALA A 125 10.91 -17.10 -9.82
N LEU A 126 10.14 -16.01 -9.88
CA LEU A 126 10.04 -15.16 -11.06
C LEU A 126 11.24 -14.20 -11.15
N ASP A 127 11.71 -13.94 -12.36
CA ASP A 127 12.76 -12.97 -12.65
C ASP A 127 12.38 -12.02 -13.81
N VAL A 128 13.27 -11.06 -14.12
CA VAL A 128 13.04 -10.02 -15.13
C VAL A 128 12.90 -10.54 -16.57
N THR A 129 13.17 -11.83 -16.82
CA THR A 129 13.02 -12.48 -18.12
C THR A 129 11.66 -13.14 -18.31
N ASP A 130 10.90 -13.34 -17.22
CA ASP A 130 9.53 -13.82 -17.30
C ASP A 130 8.64 -12.79 -18.00
N THR A 131 7.67 -13.27 -18.78
CA THR A 131 6.74 -12.40 -19.49
C THR A 131 5.47 -12.21 -18.67
N PRO A 132 5.08 -10.97 -18.33
CA PRO A 132 3.83 -10.73 -17.62
C PRO A 132 2.64 -11.10 -18.50
N PHE A 133 1.62 -11.68 -17.88
CA PHE A 133 0.31 -11.89 -18.49
C PHE A 133 -0.34 -10.55 -18.88
N ALA A 134 -0.20 -9.54 -18.02
CA ALA A 134 -0.62 -8.18 -18.28
C ALA A 134 0.44 -7.20 -17.76
N SER A 135 1.00 -6.37 -18.63
CA SER A 135 2.03 -5.40 -18.26
C SER A 135 1.47 -3.98 -18.17
N GLY A 136 2.03 -3.17 -17.25
CA GLY A 136 1.80 -1.73 -17.18
C GLY A 136 0.37 -1.34 -16.85
N VAL A 137 -0.35 -2.15 -16.06
CA VAL A 137 -1.78 -1.97 -15.79
C VAL A 137 -2.01 -0.77 -14.87
N THR A 138 -2.68 0.28 -15.37
CA THR A 138 -2.99 1.52 -14.64
C THR A 138 -4.45 1.66 -14.22
N GLY A 139 -5.31 0.72 -14.62
CA GLY A 139 -6.76 0.84 -14.52
C GLY A 139 -7.45 -0.41 -15.06
N LEU A 140 -8.69 -0.26 -15.48
CA LEU A 140 -9.44 -1.34 -16.13
C LEU A 140 -8.88 -1.61 -17.53
N GLN A 141 -8.44 -2.83 -17.78
CA GLN A 141 -8.16 -3.29 -19.13
C GLN A 141 -9.46 -3.49 -19.91
N THR A 142 -9.50 -3.01 -21.15
CA THR A 142 -10.69 -3.12 -22.00
C THR A 142 -10.87 -4.52 -22.58
N ALA A 143 -9.77 -5.21 -22.91
CA ALA A 143 -9.79 -6.53 -23.51
C ALA A 143 -9.62 -7.65 -22.47
N TYR A 144 -10.26 -8.78 -22.76
CA TYR A 144 -10.01 -10.03 -22.06
C TYR A 144 -8.98 -10.86 -22.81
N SER A 145 -8.12 -11.54 -22.06
CA SER A 145 -7.20 -12.55 -22.58
C SER A 145 -7.75 -13.94 -22.29
N GLN A 146 -7.63 -14.85 -23.26
CA GLN A 146 -8.11 -16.22 -23.11
C GLN A 146 -7.05 -17.10 -22.43
N LEU A 147 -7.51 -17.96 -21.53
CA LEU A 147 -6.70 -18.90 -20.74
C LEU A 147 -7.26 -20.31 -20.87
N THR A 148 -6.46 -21.30 -20.50
CA THR A 148 -6.98 -22.68 -20.33
C THR A 148 -7.74 -22.75 -19.01
N GLY A 149 -9.00 -23.16 -19.06
CA GLY A 149 -9.83 -23.33 -17.86
C GLY A 149 -9.40 -24.56 -17.08
N GLY A 150 -9.50 -24.49 -15.75
CA GLY A 150 -9.10 -25.55 -14.81
C GLY A 150 -7.61 -25.58 -14.47
N THR A 151 -6.78 -24.76 -15.14
CA THR A 151 -5.38 -24.59 -14.76
C THR A 151 -5.25 -23.82 -13.45
N GLN A 152 -4.41 -24.31 -12.55
CA GLN A 152 -4.02 -23.61 -11.32
C GLN A 152 -2.84 -22.68 -11.62
N TRP A 153 -3.02 -21.40 -11.28
CA TRP A 153 -2.02 -20.35 -11.42
C TRP A 153 -1.66 -19.76 -10.06
N ASN A 154 -0.39 -19.44 -9.85
CA ASN A 154 0.00 -18.42 -8.89
C ASN A 154 -0.08 -17.07 -9.59
N VAL A 155 -0.85 -16.14 -9.03
CA VAL A 155 -0.91 -14.76 -9.50
C VAL A 155 0.09 -13.95 -8.72
N CYS A 156 1.08 -13.41 -9.43
CA CYS A 156 2.12 -12.59 -8.83
C CYS A 156 2.02 -11.19 -9.42
N VAL A 157 1.89 -10.19 -8.55
CA VAL A 157 1.81 -8.78 -8.96
C VAL A 157 3.04 -8.07 -8.48
N PHE A 158 3.71 -7.37 -9.39
CA PHE A 158 4.88 -6.55 -9.11
C PHE A 158 4.72 -5.14 -9.65
N ALA A 159 5.60 -4.23 -9.21
CA ALA A 159 5.77 -2.96 -9.88
C ALA A 159 6.23 -3.18 -11.33
N THR A 160 5.79 -2.33 -12.25
CA THR A 160 6.11 -2.53 -13.67
C THR A 160 7.61 -2.51 -13.94
N GLY A 161 8.12 -3.56 -14.59
CA GLY A 161 9.53 -3.72 -14.93
C GLY A 161 10.46 -4.11 -13.77
N ASP A 162 9.91 -4.43 -12.59
CA ASP A 162 10.66 -4.90 -11.43
C ASP A 162 10.05 -6.19 -10.89
N THR A 163 10.84 -7.26 -10.75
CA THR A 163 10.40 -8.52 -10.11
C THR A 163 10.99 -8.72 -8.72
N ALA A 164 11.72 -7.74 -8.18
CA ALA A 164 12.25 -7.80 -6.83
C ALA A 164 11.20 -7.44 -5.75
N THR A 165 10.22 -6.60 -6.11
CA THR A 165 9.22 -6.09 -5.15
C THR A 165 7.84 -6.71 -5.38
N LEU A 166 7.58 -7.85 -4.73
CA LEU A 166 6.28 -8.52 -4.78
C LEU A 166 5.22 -7.70 -4.02
N LEU A 167 4.13 -7.34 -4.71
CA LEU A 167 3.02 -6.52 -4.20
C LEU A 167 1.79 -7.35 -3.80
N LEU A 168 1.57 -8.50 -4.45
CA LEU A 168 0.50 -9.45 -4.14
C LEU A 168 0.87 -10.84 -4.64
N ASP A 169 0.57 -11.85 -3.82
CA ASP A 169 0.63 -13.27 -4.14
C ASP A 169 -0.76 -13.89 -3.92
N ILE A 170 -1.33 -14.46 -4.98
CA ILE A 170 -2.53 -15.30 -4.90
C ILE A 170 -2.14 -16.73 -5.31
N PRO A 171 -2.03 -17.65 -4.36
CA PRO A 171 -1.70 -19.03 -4.68
C PRO A 171 -2.91 -19.76 -5.29
N GLN A 172 -2.64 -20.61 -6.27
CA GLN A 172 -3.60 -21.59 -6.81
C GLN A 172 -4.93 -21.01 -7.32
N LEU A 173 -4.92 -19.81 -7.90
CA LEU A 173 -6.08 -19.28 -8.62
C LEU A 173 -6.47 -20.23 -9.77
N THR A 174 -7.74 -20.64 -9.79
CA THR A 174 -8.30 -21.48 -10.85
C THR A 174 -9.52 -20.80 -11.44
N LEU A 175 -9.55 -20.63 -12.77
CA LEU A 175 -10.73 -20.18 -13.51
C LEU A 175 -11.41 -21.39 -14.15
N LYS A 176 -12.72 -21.50 -14.05
CA LYS A 176 -13.52 -22.61 -14.58
C LYS A 176 -13.62 -22.52 -16.10
N SER A 177 -13.94 -23.65 -16.73
CA SER A 177 -14.33 -23.66 -18.15
C SER A 177 -15.51 -22.72 -18.37
N GLN A 178 -15.39 -21.86 -19.38
CA GLN A 178 -16.32 -20.80 -19.78
C GLN A 178 -16.46 -19.63 -18.78
N GLU A 179 -15.60 -19.56 -17.75
CA GLU A 179 -15.59 -18.42 -16.83
C GLU A 179 -15.05 -17.16 -17.53
N ILE A 180 -15.68 -16.02 -17.20
CA ILE A 180 -15.22 -14.69 -17.61
C ILE A 180 -14.98 -13.91 -16.34
N ALA A 181 -13.72 -13.63 -16.06
CA ALA A 181 -13.30 -13.05 -14.80
C ALA A 181 -12.63 -11.68 -14.97
N THR A 182 -12.87 -10.79 -14.01
CA THR A 182 -12.07 -9.59 -13.80
C THR A 182 -11.27 -9.74 -12.51
N LEU A 183 -9.93 -9.73 -12.60
CA LEU A 183 -9.07 -9.59 -11.42
C LEU A 183 -9.00 -8.12 -11.04
N ILE A 184 -9.61 -7.77 -9.92
CA ILE A 184 -9.63 -6.41 -9.35
C ILE A 184 -8.51 -6.32 -8.33
N LEU A 185 -7.55 -5.44 -8.56
CA LEU A 185 -6.47 -5.13 -7.63
C LEU A 185 -6.85 -3.88 -6.84
N THR A 186 -6.73 -3.95 -5.53
CA THR A 186 -7.08 -2.87 -4.59
C THR A 186 -5.94 -2.66 -3.63
N HIS A 187 -5.80 -1.45 -3.07
CA HIS A 187 -4.71 -1.19 -2.15
C HIS A 187 -4.93 -1.90 -0.80
N THR A 188 -3.85 -2.02 -0.05
CA THR A 188 -3.86 -2.41 1.36
C THR A 188 -3.70 -1.19 2.27
N ALA A 189 -3.89 -1.37 3.57
CA ALA A 189 -3.79 -0.30 4.56
C ALA A 189 -2.42 0.39 4.62
N GLY A 190 -1.33 -0.27 4.20
CA GLY A 190 0.01 0.30 4.14
C GLY A 190 0.22 1.27 2.97
N GLY A 191 -0.63 1.21 1.94
CA GLY A 191 -0.62 2.13 0.80
C GLY A 191 0.27 1.74 -0.38
N VAL A 192 0.85 0.54 -0.38
CA VAL A 192 1.68 0.03 -1.50
C VAL A 192 1.34 -1.42 -1.86
N LEU A 193 1.31 -2.33 -0.89
CA LEU A 193 0.89 -3.71 -1.16
C LEU A 193 -0.56 -3.75 -1.65
N LEU A 194 -0.91 -4.81 -2.38
CA LEU A 194 -2.21 -4.96 -3.01
C LEU A 194 -2.99 -6.14 -2.41
N ASN A 195 -4.32 -6.01 -2.42
CA ASN A 195 -5.28 -7.10 -2.31
C ASN A 195 -5.80 -7.42 -3.72
N GLY A 196 -6.28 -8.66 -3.91
CA GLY A 196 -7.00 -9.08 -5.10
C GLY A 196 -8.47 -9.37 -4.81
N ALA A 197 -9.30 -9.31 -5.83
CA ALA A 197 -10.61 -9.95 -5.84
C ALA A 197 -10.93 -10.40 -7.27
N VAL A 198 -11.47 -11.59 -7.43
CA VAL A 198 -11.90 -12.10 -8.74
C VAL A 198 -13.41 -11.97 -8.83
N LEU A 199 -13.87 -11.13 -9.76
CA LEU A 199 -15.28 -10.99 -10.10
C LEU A 199 -15.58 -11.90 -11.29
N ASP A 200 -16.38 -12.95 -11.04
CA ASP A 200 -17.00 -13.74 -12.11
C ASP A 200 -18.14 -12.92 -12.73
N GLN A 201 -18.13 -12.78 -14.05
CA GLN A 201 -19.12 -12.01 -14.78
C GLN A 201 -20.52 -12.54 -14.48
N GLN A 202 -21.44 -11.65 -14.07
CA GLN A 202 -22.80 -12.02 -13.64
C GLN A 202 -22.85 -12.97 -12.42
N GLY A 203 -21.73 -13.16 -11.72
CA GLY A 203 -21.57 -14.12 -10.66
C GLY A 203 -21.07 -13.51 -9.34
N SER A 204 -20.32 -14.30 -8.60
CA SER A 204 -19.80 -13.94 -7.28
C SER A 204 -18.47 -13.20 -7.35
N LEU A 205 -18.20 -12.39 -6.34
CA LEU A 205 -16.85 -11.87 -6.04
C LEU A 205 -16.14 -12.81 -5.07
N THR A 206 -14.91 -13.20 -5.39
CA THR A 206 -14.04 -13.96 -4.49
C THR A 206 -12.86 -13.08 -4.05
N PRO A 207 -12.77 -12.65 -2.78
CA PRO A 207 -11.68 -11.82 -2.30
C PRO A 207 -10.41 -12.64 -2.01
N TYR A 208 -9.25 -12.05 -2.29
CA TYR A 208 -7.92 -12.56 -2.00
C TYR A 208 -7.12 -11.48 -1.27
N THR A 209 -7.18 -11.50 0.06
CA THR A 209 -6.45 -10.52 0.89
C THR A 209 -4.96 -10.83 0.91
N SER A 210 -4.13 -9.80 0.84
CA SER A 210 -2.67 -9.93 0.93
C SER A 210 -2.28 -10.69 2.20
N THR A 211 -1.28 -11.54 2.10
CA THR A 211 -0.59 -12.20 3.23
C THR A 211 0.80 -11.61 3.47
N LEU A 212 1.15 -10.56 2.73
CA LEU A 212 2.46 -9.93 2.72
C LEU A 212 2.50 -8.75 3.69
N ALA A 213 3.69 -8.40 4.15
CA ALA A 213 4.01 -7.11 4.77
C ALA A 213 5.34 -6.62 4.19
N ARG A 214 5.67 -5.34 4.34
CA ARG A 214 7.00 -4.86 3.98
C ARG A 214 7.71 -4.27 5.18
N VAL A 215 9.01 -4.49 5.25
CA VAL A 215 9.86 -3.95 6.32
C VAL A 215 11.11 -3.36 5.70
N ARG A 216 11.47 -2.15 6.12
CA ARG A 216 12.80 -1.58 5.89
C ARG A 216 13.58 -1.49 7.19
N VAL A 217 14.90 -1.48 7.11
CA VAL A 217 15.77 -1.30 8.28
C VAL A 217 16.25 0.15 8.34
N ALA A 218 16.07 0.77 9.49
CA ALA A 218 16.71 2.02 9.87
C ALA A 218 17.80 1.69 10.90
N ALA A 219 19.06 1.64 10.46
CA ALA A 219 20.22 1.31 11.27
C ALA A 219 20.80 2.57 11.90
N ASP A 220 20.81 2.65 13.22
CA ASP A 220 21.47 3.70 14.01
C ASP A 220 22.12 3.10 15.27
N ALA A 221 22.96 2.09 15.09
CA ALA A 221 23.69 1.47 16.19
C ALA A 221 25.09 2.10 16.35
N THR A 222 25.64 2.05 17.56
CA THR A 222 26.93 2.66 17.89
C THR A 222 27.96 1.65 18.38
N VAL A 223 29.22 1.86 18.01
CA VAL A 223 30.39 1.18 18.58
C VAL A 223 31.36 2.22 19.13
N GLY A 224 31.38 2.36 20.45
CA GLY A 224 32.16 3.41 21.10
C GLY A 224 31.77 4.79 20.59
N ASN A 225 32.63 5.41 19.78
CA ASN A 225 32.43 6.74 19.20
C ASN A 225 32.02 6.79 17.73
N THR A 226 31.89 5.64 17.07
CA THR A 226 31.52 5.53 15.66
C THR A 226 30.18 4.83 15.49
N GLY A 227 29.65 4.86 14.27
CA GLY A 227 28.53 3.99 13.89
C GLY A 227 28.96 2.52 13.81
N GLY A 228 28.04 1.62 14.13
CA GLY A 228 28.21 0.17 14.00
C GLY A 228 27.63 -0.39 12.72
N LEU A 229 27.95 -1.66 12.42
CA LEU A 229 27.42 -2.41 11.29
C LEU A 229 26.22 -3.26 11.70
N VAL A 230 25.07 -3.03 11.08
CA VAL A 230 23.81 -3.71 11.40
C VAL A 230 23.49 -4.79 10.37
N THR A 231 23.21 -6.01 10.82
CA THR A 231 22.68 -7.09 9.98
C THR A 231 21.33 -7.53 10.52
N VAL A 232 20.34 -7.68 9.65
CA VAL A 232 18.96 -8.04 10.01
C VAL A 232 18.44 -9.10 9.06
N THR A 233 17.90 -10.16 9.63
CA THR A 233 17.04 -11.13 8.93
C THR A 233 15.71 -11.24 9.66
N ILE A 234 14.62 -11.36 8.90
CA ILE A 234 13.27 -11.58 9.40
C ILE A 234 12.65 -12.72 8.62
N ASN A 235 12.17 -13.75 9.32
CA ASN A 235 11.51 -14.92 8.74
C ASN A 235 12.36 -15.62 7.65
N GLY A 236 13.70 -15.54 7.77
CA GLY A 236 14.65 -16.08 6.80
C GLY A 236 14.94 -15.15 5.61
N THR A 237 14.27 -14.00 5.50
CA THR A 237 14.56 -12.96 4.50
C THR A 237 15.63 -12.01 5.03
N ASP A 238 16.66 -11.74 4.24
CA ASP A 238 17.67 -10.72 4.54
C ASP A 238 17.10 -9.32 4.26
N LEU A 239 17.11 -8.45 5.27
CA LEU A 239 16.64 -7.07 5.14
C LEU A 239 17.81 -6.07 5.11
N ALA A 240 18.91 -6.39 5.78
CA ALA A 240 20.12 -5.59 5.80
C ALA A 240 21.33 -6.48 6.06
N THR A 241 22.42 -6.24 5.34
CA THR A 241 23.69 -6.95 5.50
C THR A 241 24.81 -5.96 5.72
N LEU A 242 25.40 -5.95 6.92
CA LEU A 242 26.46 -5.03 7.32
C LEU A 242 26.16 -3.54 7.00
N ALA A 243 24.92 -3.11 7.22
CA ALA A 243 24.50 -1.74 6.98
C ALA A 243 25.23 -0.78 7.94
N ALA A 244 25.96 0.18 7.37
CA ALA A 244 26.70 1.17 8.15
C ALA A 244 25.74 2.15 8.83
N SER A 245 25.86 2.31 10.15
CA SER A 245 25.04 3.27 10.90
C SER A 245 25.63 4.69 10.83
N PRO A 246 24.79 5.74 10.65
CA PRO A 246 23.36 5.66 10.39
C PRO A 246 23.03 5.37 8.90
N SER A 247 22.02 4.53 8.62
CA SER A 247 21.48 4.32 7.26
C SER A 247 20.03 3.84 7.23
N VAL A 248 19.32 4.16 6.14
CA VAL A 248 17.96 3.64 5.86
C VAL A 248 18.06 2.72 4.63
N GLY A 249 17.58 1.49 4.76
CA GLY A 249 17.44 0.54 3.65
C GLY A 249 16.13 0.69 2.89
N SER A 250 16.00 -0.04 1.79
CA SER A 250 14.75 -0.18 1.04
C SER A 250 13.76 -1.05 1.81
N TYR A 251 12.46 -0.92 1.48
CA TYR A 251 11.45 -1.89 1.93
C TYR A 251 11.67 -3.24 1.25
N VAL A 252 11.58 -4.30 2.04
CA VAL A 252 11.65 -5.69 1.57
C VAL A 252 10.35 -6.39 1.96
N THR A 253 9.76 -7.13 1.02
CA THR A 253 8.54 -7.91 1.26
C THR A 253 8.86 -9.13 2.11
N ILE A 254 8.04 -9.38 3.14
CA ILE A 254 8.08 -10.55 4.01
C ILE A 254 6.67 -11.14 4.16
N ALA A 255 6.58 -12.37 4.66
CA ALA A 255 5.32 -12.92 5.13
C ALA A 255 4.82 -12.14 6.37
N SER A 256 3.53 -11.82 6.40
CA SER A 256 2.88 -11.25 7.58
C SER A 256 2.73 -12.30 8.71
N GLY A 257 2.44 -11.83 9.93
CA GLY A 257 2.31 -12.66 11.12
C GLY A 257 3.46 -12.50 12.10
N ALA A 258 3.76 -13.57 12.85
CA ALA A 258 4.83 -13.57 13.84
C ALA A 258 6.20 -13.37 13.17
N LEU A 259 7.06 -12.59 13.82
CA LEU A 259 8.39 -12.25 13.29
C LEU A 259 9.47 -13.03 14.05
N THR A 260 10.13 -13.96 13.36
CA THR A 260 11.39 -14.54 13.83
C THR A 260 12.53 -13.67 13.31
N THR A 261 13.28 -13.04 14.22
CA THR A 261 14.31 -12.06 13.84
C THR A 261 15.69 -12.49 14.32
N SER A 262 16.70 -12.25 13.49
CA SER A 262 18.10 -12.24 13.89
C SER A 262 18.67 -10.87 13.56
N ILE A 263 19.06 -10.14 14.59
CA ILE A 263 19.63 -8.80 14.49
C ILE A 263 20.99 -8.84 15.14
N THR A 264 22.02 -8.35 14.45
CA THR A 264 23.36 -8.19 15.01
C THR A 264 23.88 -6.78 14.78
N VAL A 265 24.69 -6.30 15.74
CA VAL A 265 25.47 -5.06 15.65
C VAL A 265 26.93 -5.43 15.84
N ASP A 266 27.75 -5.30 14.80
CA ASP A 266 29.16 -5.70 14.78
C ASP A 266 29.40 -7.14 15.29
N GLY A 267 28.48 -8.04 14.93
CA GLY A 267 28.51 -9.44 15.34
C GLY A 267 27.90 -9.74 16.71
N ASN A 268 27.52 -8.73 17.50
CA ASN A 268 26.80 -8.91 18.74
C ASN A 268 25.30 -9.05 18.49
N THR A 269 24.71 -10.18 18.90
CA THR A 269 23.27 -10.42 18.76
C THR A 269 22.45 -9.51 19.66
N ALA A 270 21.44 -8.88 19.09
CA ALA A 270 20.44 -8.16 19.85
C ALA A 270 19.46 -9.12 20.52
N SER A 271 19.12 -8.85 21.77
CA SER A 271 18.20 -9.68 22.56
C SER A 271 17.40 -8.83 23.55
N GLY A 272 16.39 -9.42 24.19
CA GLY A 272 15.61 -8.75 25.24
C GLY A 272 14.53 -7.78 24.72
N PHE A 273 14.25 -7.77 23.42
CA PHE A 273 13.12 -7.04 22.83
C PHE A 273 12.02 -8.00 22.36
N THR A 274 10.83 -7.45 22.14
CA THR A 274 9.70 -8.17 21.53
C THR A 274 9.13 -7.28 20.45
N LEU A 275 9.03 -7.82 19.23
CA LEU A 275 8.39 -7.13 18.13
C LEU A 275 6.93 -7.58 18.02
N PRO A 276 5.99 -6.67 17.72
CA PRO A 276 4.63 -7.07 17.39
C PRO A 276 4.60 -7.87 16.08
N ASN A 277 3.52 -8.61 15.87
CA ASN A 277 3.27 -9.27 14.59
C ASN A 277 3.17 -8.24 13.46
N ALA A 278 3.71 -8.57 12.30
CA ALA A 278 3.44 -7.82 11.07
C ALA A 278 1.99 -8.08 10.63
N VAL A 279 1.23 -7.02 10.42
CA VAL A 279 -0.14 -7.08 9.92
C VAL A 279 -0.08 -7.16 8.40
N ALA A 280 -0.91 -8.02 7.81
CA ALA A 280 -0.98 -8.16 6.36
C ALA A 280 -1.33 -6.84 5.67
N GLY A 281 -0.68 -6.56 4.55
CA GLY A 281 -0.81 -5.32 3.80
C GLY A 281 -0.27 -4.09 4.52
N SER A 282 0.63 -4.23 5.49
CA SER A 282 1.23 -3.10 6.21
C SER A 282 2.73 -2.95 5.90
N ASP A 283 3.20 -1.70 6.02
CA ASP A 283 4.60 -1.33 5.91
C ASP A 283 5.17 -1.00 7.29
N TYR A 284 6.45 -1.28 7.50
CA TYR A 284 7.13 -1.06 8.76
C TYR A 284 8.56 -0.57 8.59
N THR A 285 9.00 0.25 9.54
CA THR A 285 10.40 0.59 9.76
C THR A 285 10.89 -0.15 11.00
N LEU A 286 11.84 -1.07 10.83
CA LEU A 286 12.58 -1.66 11.94
C LEU A 286 13.75 -0.72 12.29
N LEU A 287 13.59 0.04 13.37
CA LEU A 287 14.63 0.92 13.89
C LEU A 287 15.54 0.12 14.82
N VAL A 288 16.83 0.06 14.49
CA VAL A 288 17.88 -0.58 15.31
C VAL A 288 18.76 0.51 15.90
N THR A 289 18.75 0.66 17.22
CA THR A 289 19.53 1.67 17.97
C THR A 289 20.36 1.03 19.07
N GLY A 290 21.03 1.85 19.90
CA GLY A 290 21.82 1.42 21.05
C GLY A 290 23.30 1.23 20.72
N SER A 291 24.01 0.60 21.64
CA SER A 291 25.42 0.21 21.45
C SER A 291 25.53 -1.25 21.03
N ALA A 292 26.65 -1.68 20.45
CA ALA A 292 26.89 -3.10 20.18
C ALA A 292 26.76 -4.01 21.42
N SER A 293 26.98 -3.47 22.63
CA SER A 293 26.78 -4.20 23.89
C SER A 293 25.34 -4.26 24.37
N ASN A 294 24.48 -3.35 23.92
CA ASN A 294 23.05 -3.30 24.27
C ASN A 294 22.24 -2.73 23.10
N PRO A 295 22.17 -3.47 21.98
CA PRO A 295 21.38 -3.05 20.84
C PRO A 295 19.89 -3.17 21.17
N VAL A 296 19.10 -2.25 20.62
CA VAL A 296 17.65 -2.18 20.80
C VAL A 296 17.00 -2.18 19.42
N ALA A 297 15.88 -2.90 19.28
CA ALA A 297 15.12 -2.94 18.05
C ALA A 297 13.65 -2.58 18.33
N THR A 298 13.09 -1.68 17.52
CA THR A 298 11.69 -1.30 17.58
C THR A 298 11.07 -1.38 16.20
N LEU A 299 9.92 -2.06 16.09
CA LEU A 299 9.13 -2.10 14.86
C LEU A 299 8.11 -0.96 14.90
N ILE A 300 8.24 -0.03 13.95
CA ILE A 300 7.37 1.13 13.81
C ILE A 300 6.46 0.88 12.61
N LYS A 301 5.15 1.02 12.79
CA LYS A 301 4.19 0.93 11.68
C LYS A 301 4.25 2.19 10.83
N ASP A 302 4.29 2.00 9.53
CA ASP A 302 4.35 3.06 8.54
C ASP A 302 2.96 3.22 7.88
N ASP A 303 2.67 4.44 7.45
CA ASP A 303 1.45 4.76 6.70
C ASP A 303 1.86 5.50 5.43
N ASN A 304 2.16 4.69 4.41
CA ASN A 304 2.62 5.15 3.10
C ASN A 304 1.45 5.43 2.15
N THR A 305 0.21 5.54 2.66
CA THR A 305 -0.90 6.04 1.85
C THR A 305 -0.67 7.51 1.47
N PRO A 306 -0.98 7.94 0.23
CA PRO A 306 -0.89 9.35 -0.15
C PRO A 306 -1.78 10.26 0.71
N SER A 307 -1.43 11.54 0.75
CA SER A 307 -2.35 12.56 1.25
C SER A 307 -3.61 12.63 0.37
N THR A 308 -4.78 12.66 1.01
CA THR A 308 -6.06 12.88 0.33
C THR A 308 -6.36 14.37 0.07
N SER A 309 -5.56 15.27 0.66
CA SER A 309 -5.69 16.71 0.49
C SER A 309 -5.23 17.17 -0.88
N THR A 310 -6.00 18.05 -1.52
CA THR A 310 -5.68 18.63 -2.83
C THR A 310 -4.72 19.82 -2.73
N THR A 311 -4.52 20.39 -1.54
CA THR A 311 -3.65 21.55 -1.31
C THR A 311 -2.41 21.20 -0.49
N GLN A 312 -2.49 20.17 0.36
CA GLN A 312 -1.39 19.65 1.15
C GLN A 312 -1.10 18.21 0.74
N THR A 313 -0.49 18.06 -0.43
CA THR A 313 -0.38 16.79 -1.17
C THR A 313 0.75 15.87 -0.69
N VAL A 314 1.55 16.29 0.30
CA VAL A 314 2.67 15.52 0.84
C VAL A 314 2.34 15.06 2.26
N LYS A 315 2.74 13.85 2.67
CA LYS A 315 2.77 13.45 4.09
C LYS A 315 4.20 13.40 4.60
N ALA A 316 4.41 13.82 5.84
CA ALA A 316 5.71 13.75 6.48
C ALA A 316 5.60 13.45 7.98
N ARG A 317 6.63 12.85 8.57
CA ARG A 317 6.76 12.65 10.02
C ARG A 317 8.23 12.61 10.46
N VAL A 318 8.48 12.49 11.75
CA VAL A 318 9.80 12.34 12.35
C VAL A 318 9.93 11.00 13.06
N ILE A 319 11.08 10.34 12.96
CA ILE A 319 11.49 9.21 13.80
C ILE A 319 12.68 9.61 14.66
N ASN A 320 12.62 9.27 15.95
CA ASN A 320 13.71 9.52 16.90
C ASN A 320 14.57 8.27 17.10
N GLY A 321 15.79 8.29 16.57
CA GLY A 321 16.83 7.28 16.83
C GLY A 321 17.93 7.75 17.79
N VAL A 322 17.89 8.99 18.30
CA VAL A 322 19.04 9.62 18.95
C VAL A 322 19.57 8.82 20.16
N ASN A 323 20.74 8.23 19.98
CA ASN A 323 21.43 7.43 20.98
C ASN A 323 21.92 8.29 22.15
N GLY A 324 21.62 7.85 23.38
CA GLY A 324 22.00 8.54 24.61
C GLY A 324 21.24 9.86 24.85
N GLY A 325 20.16 10.11 24.09
CA GLY A 325 19.23 11.22 24.34
C GLY A 325 18.11 10.80 25.29
N THR A 326 17.67 11.72 26.15
CA THR A 326 16.58 11.47 27.12
C THR A 326 15.29 12.24 26.81
N GLY A 327 15.30 13.12 25.80
CA GLY A 327 14.18 13.98 25.44
C GLY A 327 13.57 13.65 24.06
N PRO A 328 12.34 14.12 23.80
CA PRO A 328 11.74 14.01 22.48
C PRO A 328 12.46 14.90 21.45
N VAL A 329 12.49 14.45 20.21
CA VAL A 329 12.98 15.21 19.06
C VAL A 329 11.82 15.67 18.20
N SER A 330 12.01 16.78 17.50
CA SER A 330 11.06 17.34 16.54
C SER A 330 11.82 17.98 15.40
N ALA A 331 11.15 18.13 14.26
CA ALA A 331 11.64 18.88 13.12
C ALA A 331 10.57 19.78 12.52
N THR A 332 11.01 20.76 11.74
CA THR A 332 10.18 21.57 10.86
C THR A 332 10.67 21.50 9.43
N VAL A 333 9.75 21.57 8.48
CA VAL A 333 10.02 21.83 7.06
C VAL A 333 9.50 23.23 6.75
N ASP A 334 10.38 24.16 6.39
CA ASP A 334 10.01 25.56 6.13
C ASP A 334 9.08 26.14 7.22
N ALA A 335 9.49 25.98 8.47
CA ALA A 335 8.76 26.36 9.70
C ALA A 335 7.45 25.59 10.01
N HIS A 336 7.05 24.61 9.19
CA HIS A 336 5.91 23.72 9.48
C HIS A 336 6.36 22.54 10.35
N SER A 337 5.77 22.38 11.53
CA SER A 337 6.14 21.29 12.45
C SER A 337 5.74 19.91 11.91
N LEU A 338 6.66 18.96 12.01
CA LEU A 338 6.42 17.53 11.73
C LEU A 338 6.02 16.72 12.98
N GLY A 339 5.84 17.39 14.13
CA GLY A 339 5.52 16.75 15.40
C GLY A 339 6.74 16.38 16.25
N ASN A 340 6.47 15.71 17.37
CA ASN A 340 7.46 15.28 18.35
C ASN A 340 7.49 13.75 18.45
N ALA A 341 8.68 13.18 18.64
CA ALA A 341 8.91 11.75 18.78
C ALA A 341 9.84 11.45 19.96
N THR A 342 9.43 10.57 20.87
CA THR A 342 10.33 9.99 21.89
C THR A 342 11.24 8.94 21.26
N LEU A 343 12.36 8.61 21.90
CA LEU A 343 13.31 7.62 21.40
C LEU A 343 12.60 6.30 21.02
N GLY A 344 12.92 5.78 19.83
CA GLY A 344 12.37 4.52 19.33
C GLY A 344 10.97 4.65 18.71
N VAL A 345 10.40 5.86 18.64
CA VAL A 345 9.01 6.10 18.21
C VAL A 345 8.98 7.09 17.04
N ALA A 346 7.89 7.06 16.27
CA ALA A 346 7.58 8.04 15.23
C ALA A 346 6.53 9.07 15.72
N SER A 347 6.62 10.30 15.24
CA SER A 347 5.49 11.24 15.36
C SER A 347 4.33 10.81 14.46
N PRO A 348 3.10 11.26 14.72
CA PRO A 348 2.02 11.16 13.75
C PRO A 348 2.40 11.85 12.42
N TYR A 349 1.88 11.34 11.31
CA TYR A 349 2.02 12.01 10.03
C TYR A 349 1.28 13.36 10.01
N VAL A 350 1.92 14.36 9.42
CA VAL A 350 1.32 15.65 9.06
C VAL A 350 1.29 15.80 7.54
N THR A 351 0.41 16.65 7.03
CA THR A 351 0.38 17.00 5.61
C THR A 351 1.11 18.31 5.34
N LEU A 352 1.78 18.42 4.19
CA LEU A 352 2.50 19.61 3.74
C LEU A 352 2.11 19.95 2.31
N VAL A 353 2.30 21.21 1.93
CA VAL A 353 2.25 21.63 0.51
C VAL A 353 3.50 21.07 -0.19
N ALA A 354 3.33 20.56 -1.42
CA ALA A 354 4.47 20.16 -2.24
C ALA A 354 5.36 21.36 -2.58
N THR A 355 6.68 21.14 -2.66
CA THR A 355 7.65 22.23 -2.78
C THR A 355 8.11 22.34 -4.24
N VAL A 356 7.94 23.53 -4.82
CA VAL A 356 8.50 23.90 -6.13
C VAL A 356 9.87 24.53 -5.88
N GLY A 357 10.86 23.68 -5.60
CA GLY A 357 12.23 24.09 -5.26
C GLY A 357 12.76 23.44 -3.99
N THR A 358 13.75 24.09 -3.38
CA THR A 358 14.52 23.61 -2.24
C THR A 358 13.92 24.04 -0.91
N SER A 359 13.55 23.08 -0.07
CA SER A 359 13.11 23.28 1.31
C SER A 359 14.23 23.01 2.31
N THR A 360 14.06 23.56 3.51
CA THR A 360 14.96 23.33 4.64
C THR A 360 14.27 22.54 5.74
N VAL A 361 14.93 21.45 6.18
CA VAL A 361 14.53 20.65 7.32
C VAL A 361 15.43 20.97 8.50
N LEU A 362 14.81 21.40 9.60
CA LEU A 362 15.49 21.82 10.83
C LEU A 362 14.97 21.04 12.03
N PRO A 363 15.83 20.48 12.89
CA PRO A 363 15.43 19.96 14.17
C PRO A 363 15.16 21.12 15.13
N VAL A 364 14.11 21.02 15.94
CA VAL A 364 13.66 22.13 16.80
C VAL A 364 13.96 21.88 18.29
N SER A 365 14.06 20.63 18.73
CA SER A 365 14.22 20.29 20.16
C SER A 365 15.55 19.60 20.52
N ILE A 366 16.58 19.75 19.68
CA ILE A 366 17.92 19.22 19.96
C ILE A 366 18.80 20.34 20.54
N ALA A 367 19.42 20.09 21.69
CA ALA A 367 20.16 21.10 22.45
C ALA A 367 21.57 21.42 21.90
N THR A 368 22.15 20.55 21.07
CA THR A 368 23.49 20.71 20.47
C THR A 368 23.39 20.97 18.97
N THR A 369 24.31 21.78 18.42
CA THR A 369 24.42 22.24 17.02
C THR A 369 23.41 21.61 16.05
N PRO A 370 22.29 22.29 15.71
CA PRO A 370 21.22 21.67 14.95
C PRO A 370 21.71 21.26 13.56
N ALA A 371 21.78 19.95 13.31
CA ALA A 371 22.00 19.43 11.96
C ALA A 371 20.86 19.90 11.07
N THR A 372 21.15 20.37 9.86
CA THR A 372 20.15 20.94 8.95
C THR A 372 20.27 20.25 7.60
N LEU A 373 19.13 19.89 7.00
CA LEU A 373 19.08 19.48 5.60
C LEU A 373 18.57 20.66 4.78
N VAL A 374 19.40 21.17 3.90
CA VAL A 374 19.01 22.17 2.90
C VAL A 374 18.75 21.49 1.57
N ASN A 375 18.08 22.18 0.66
CA ASN A 375 17.88 21.71 -0.70
C ASN A 375 17.11 20.40 -0.84
N GLN A 376 16.13 20.20 0.05
CA GLN A 376 15.24 19.04 0.01
C GLN A 376 14.02 19.33 -0.88
N SER A 377 13.55 18.34 -1.62
CA SER A 377 12.33 18.44 -2.42
C SER A 377 11.25 17.55 -1.86
N PHE A 378 10.03 18.08 -1.73
CA PHE A 378 8.85 17.36 -1.28
C PHE A 378 7.85 17.26 -2.44
N THR A 379 7.79 16.08 -3.05
CA THR A 379 7.00 15.83 -4.25
C THR A 379 5.55 15.51 -3.91
N ALA A 380 4.61 16.13 -4.64
CA ALA A 380 3.18 15.86 -4.47
C ALA A 380 2.86 14.36 -4.57
N GLY A 381 2.03 13.86 -3.65
CA GLY A 381 1.68 12.45 -3.53
C GLY A 381 2.63 11.65 -2.64
N GLN A 382 3.86 12.11 -2.40
CA GLN A 382 4.84 11.31 -1.66
C GLN A 382 4.70 11.41 -0.14
N VAL A 383 5.23 10.37 0.51
CA VAL A 383 5.30 10.22 1.96
C VAL A 383 6.77 10.23 2.36
N TYR A 384 7.11 11.01 3.37
CA TYR A 384 8.47 11.17 3.84
C TYR A 384 8.61 10.89 5.34
N THR A 385 9.76 10.32 5.71
CA THR A 385 10.17 10.22 7.10
C THR A 385 11.51 10.96 7.30
N VAL A 386 11.53 11.88 8.28
CA VAL A 386 12.76 12.52 8.76
C VAL A 386 13.31 11.72 9.93
N PHE A 387 14.45 11.08 9.74
CA PHE A 387 15.18 10.41 10.80
C PHE A 387 16.09 11.42 11.51
N ILE A 388 15.95 11.50 12.83
CA ILE A 388 16.87 12.25 13.70
C ILE A 388 17.54 11.22 14.59
N TRP A 389 18.85 11.04 14.42
CA TRP A 389 19.55 9.87 14.94
C TRP A 389 21.06 10.12 15.09
N GLY A 390 21.84 9.11 15.44
CA GLY A 390 23.23 9.26 15.87
C GLY A 390 23.31 9.64 17.35
N LYS A 391 24.46 10.14 17.80
CA LYS A 391 24.69 10.46 19.22
C LYS A 391 23.99 11.75 19.61
N SER A 392 23.49 11.83 20.85
CA SER A 392 22.86 13.05 21.39
C SER A 392 23.77 14.29 21.39
N THR A 393 25.10 14.11 21.37
CA THR A 393 26.08 15.20 21.26
C THR A 393 26.42 15.61 19.83
N ALA A 394 26.06 14.79 18.84
CA ALA A 394 26.32 15.01 17.43
C ALA A 394 25.24 14.32 16.57
N PRO A 395 23.98 14.76 16.67
CA PRO A 395 22.89 14.13 15.95
C PRO A 395 22.96 14.46 14.45
N VAL A 396 22.47 13.52 13.65
CA VAL A 396 22.41 13.59 12.19
C VAL A 396 20.94 13.59 11.77
N LEU A 397 20.65 14.27 10.65
CA LEU A 397 19.34 14.24 10.01
C LEU A 397 19.43 13.47 8.69
N THR A 398 18.41 12.68 8.39
CA THR A 398 18.24 12.03 7.09
C THR A 398 16.78 12.11 6.67
N LEU A 399 16.53 12.60 5.45
CA LEU A 399 15.22 12.56 4.82
C LEU A 399 15.15 11.30 3.96
N SER A 400 14.10 10.50 4.14
CA SER A 400 13.81 9.33 3.31
C SER A 400 12.44 9.49 2.66
N SER A 401 12.36 9.20 1.35
CA SER A 401 11.08 8.99 0.66
C SER A 401 10.62 7.57 0.99
N ASP A 402 9.41 7.44 1.51
CA ASP A 402 8.81 6.16 1.87
C ASP A 402 8.06 5.53 0.68
N ARG A 403 7.70 6.35 -0.32
CA ARG A 403 7.19 5.99 -1.64
C ARG A 403 7.66 6.99 -2.71
#